data_AF-A0A7C6P3J8-F1
#
_entry.id   AF-A0A7C6P3J8-F1
#
_cell.length_a   1.000
_cell.length_b   1.000
_cell.length_c   1.000
_cell.angle_alpha   90.00
_cell.angle_beta   90.00
_cell.angle_gamma   90.00
#
_symmetry.space_group_name_H-M   'P 1'
#
loop_
_entity.id
_entity.type
_entity.pdbx_description
1 polymer ?
#
loop_
_entity_poly.entity_id
_entity_poly.type
_entity_poly.pdbx_seq_one_letter_code
_entity_poly.pdbx_strand_id
1 'polypeptide(L)'
;MNANKTLLQRKYARVIAAFARRKGISLREAMDFFYQSFVYTEMSEGISDMHCRSDEYLAEELTIEYAEKIKDIVAETRADCSARHKT
;
A
#
# COMPACT_ATOMS: atom_id res chain seq x y z
N MET A 1 3.27 21.96 7.06
CA MET A 1 2.53 22.74 6.04
C MET A 1 1.25 21.98 5.71
N ASN A 2 0.10 22.65 5.58
CA ASN A 2 -1.14 21.95 5.22
C ASN A 2 -1.28 21.87 3.70
N ALA A 3 -1.21 20.67 3.14
CA ALA A 3 -1.49 20.44 1.72
C ALA A 3 -2.97 20.74 1.42
N ASN A 4 -3.26 21.36 0.28
CA ASN A 4 -4.63 21.57 -0.15
C ASN A 4 -5.29 20.20 -0.40
N LYS A 5 -6.39 19.94 0.32
CA LYS A 5 -7.10 18.66 0.30
C LYS A 5 -7.47 18.21 -1.12
N THR A 6 -7.85 19.12 -2.01
CA THR A 6 -8.19 18.80 -3.40
C THR A 6 -6.98 18.33 -4.21
N LEU A 7 -5.81 18.95 -3.99
CA LEU A 7 -4.56 18.57 -4.67
C LEU A 7 -4.06 17.21 -4.17
N LEU A 8 -4.23 16.94 -2.87
CA LEU A 8 -3.86 15.68 -2.25
C LEU A 8 -4.70 14.50 -2.80
N GLN A 9 -6.01 14.70 -2.96
CA GLN A 9 -6.89 13.69 -3.56
C GLN A 9 -6.50 13.36 -5.01
N ARG A 10 -6.15 14.38 -5.80
CA ARG A 10 -5.65 14.16 -7.17
C ARG A 10 -4.33 13.38 -7.19
N LYS A 11 -3.47 13.62 -6.20
CA LYS A 11 -2.21 12.88 -6.05
C LYS A 11 -2.45 11.42 -5.70
N TYR A 12 -3.36 11.11 -4.78
CA TYR A 12 -3.74 9.73 -4.46
C TYR A 12 -4.18 8.96 -5.71
N ALA A 13 -5.03 9.55 -6.55
CA ALA A 13 -5.46 8.91 -7.80
C ALA A 13 -4.28 8.56 -8.72
N ARG A 14 -3.26 9.43 -8.81
CA ARG A 14 -2.06 9.20 -9.62
C ARG A 14 -1.20 8.07 -9.04
N VAL A 15 -0.97 8.09 -7.73
CA VAL A 15 -0.17 7.07 -7.01
C VAL A 15 -0.84 5.70 -7.10
N ILE A 16 -2.14 5.61 -6.85
CA ILE A 16 -2.91 4.35 -6.95
C ILE A 16 -2.84 3.78 -8.37
N ALA A 17 -3.00 4.64 -9.39
CA ALA A 17 -2.89 4.19 -10.78
C ALA A 17 -1.47 3.73 -11.14
N ALA A 18 -0.43 4.39 -10.63
CA ALA A 18 0.96 3.97 -10.83
C ALA A 18 1.25 2.62 -10.13
N PHE A 19 0.78 2.46 -8.90
CA PHE A 19 0.89 1.22 -8.13
C PHE A 19 0.20 0.04 -8.83
N ALA A 20 -1.04 0.23 -9.27
CA ALA A 20 -1.79 -0.78 -10.01
C ALA A 20 -1.03 -1.25 -11.26
N ARG A 21 -0.49 -0.32 -12.06
CA ARG A 21 0.33 -0.64 -13.24
C ARG A 21 1.62 -1.37 -12.90
N ARG A 22 2.31 -0.99 -11.82
CA ARG A 22 3.58 -1.61 -11.40
C ARG A 22 3.39 -3.06 -10.93
N LYS A 23 2.33 -3.34 -10.18
CA LYS A 23 2.04 -4.69 -9.68
C LYS A 23 1.25 -5.57 -10.65
N GLY A 24 0.56 -4.97 -11.62
CA GLY A 24 -0.34 -5.71 -12.51
C GLY A 24 -1.64 -6.15 -11.83
N ILE A 25 -2.09 -5.40 -10.82
CA ILE A 25 -3.35 -5.66 -10.09
C ILE A 25 -4.47 -4.76 -10.58
N SER A 26 -5.71 -5.11 -10.23
CA SER A 26 -6.86 -4.28 -10.58
C SER A 26 -6.80 -2.91 -9.86
N LEU A 27 -7.36 -1.87 -10.49
CA LEU A 27 -7.41 -0.54 -9.87
C LEU A 27 -8.18 -0.57 -8.53
N ARG A 28 -9.21 -1.42 -8.44
CA ARG A 28 -10.00 -1.61 -7.22
C ARG A 28 -9.15 -2.20 -6.10
N GLU A 29 -8.41 -3.27 -6.37
CA GLU A 29 -7.52 -3.92 -5.40
C GLU A 29 -6.40 -2.97 -4.97
N ALA A 30 -5.82 -2.21 -5.91
CA ALA A 30 -4.84 -1.19 -5.60
C ALA A 30 -5.39 -0.10 -4.67
N MET A 31 -6.63 0.33 -4.90
CA MET A 31 -7.31 1.33 -4.10
C MET A 31 -7.63 0.81 -2.69
N ASP A 32 -8.17 -0.41 -2.60
CA ASP A 32 -8.51 -1.06 -1.32
C ASP A 32 -7.25 -1.21 -0.45
N PHE A 33 -6.13 -1.64 -1.06
CA PHE A 33 -4.85 -1.73 -0.35
C PHE A 33 -4.31 -0.36 0.06
N PHE A 34 -4.38 0.64 -0.82
CA PHE A 34 -3.85 1.98 -0.56
C PHE A 34 -4.45 2.60 0.71
N TYR A 35 -5.76 2.50 0.92
CA TYR A 35 -6.40 3.05 2.13
C TYR A 35 -6.05 2.30 3.43
N GLN A 36 -5.51 1.08 3.32
CA GLN A 36 -5.01 0.31 4.46
C GLN A 36 -3.48 0.35 4.59
N SER A 37 -2.81 1.16 3.78
CA SER A 37 -1.36 1.26 3.73
C SER A 37 -0.82 2.29 4.70
N PHE A 38 0.41 2.08 5.18
CA PHE A 38 1.12 3.07 5.98
C PHE A 38 1.39 4.35 5.18
N VAL A 39 1.63 4.23 3.87
CA VAL A 39 1.85 5.35 2.95
C VAL A 39 0.67 6.34 2.96
N TYR A 40 -0.58 5.85 3.02
CA TYR A 40 -1.75 6.72 3.12
C TYR A 40 -1.77 7.53 4.42
N THR A 41 -1.50 6.88 5.55
CA THR A 41 -1.43 7.53 6.87
C THR A 41 -0.40 8.65 6.86
N GLU A 42 0.84 8.34 6.45
CA GLU A 42 1.94 9.30 6.35
C GLU A 42 1.60 10.49 5.44
N MET A 43 0.99 10.22 4.29
CA MET A 43 0.56 11.28 3.37
C MET A 43 -0.58 12.14 3.93
N SER A 44 -1.52 11.55 4.67
CA SER A 44 -2.69 12.24 5.21
C SER A 44 -2.34 13.09 6.43
N GLU A 45 -1.46 12.58 7.29
CA GLU A 45 -0.97 13.25 8.50
C GLU A 45 0.17 14.22 8.18
N GLY A 46 0.72 14.14 6.96
CA GLY A 46 1.80 15.01 6.49
C GLY A 46 3.14 14.68 7.13
N ILE A 47 3.31 13.44 7.59
CA ILE A 47 4.54 12.96 8.21
C ILE A 47 5.62 12.79 7.12
N SER A 48 6.86 13.13 7.47
CA SER A 48 8.05 12.92 6.62
C SER A 48 8.03 13.62 5.25
N ASP A 49 7.15 14.62 5.05
CA ASP A 49 6.95 15.28 3.75
C ASP A 49 6.70 14.30 2.59
N MET A 50 6.11 13.12 2.87
CA MET A 50 5.80 12.10 1.86
C MET A 50 4.88 12.65 0.76
N HIS A 51 4.00 13.58 1.11
CA HIS A 51 3.15 14.29 0.18
C HIS A 51 3.92 15.15 -0.86
N CYS A 52 5.22 15.42 -0.66
CA CYS A 52 6.09 16.11 -1.61
C CYS A 52 6.90 15.15 -2.51
N ARG A 53 6.95 13.85 -2.19
CA ARG A 53 7.70 12.84 -2.97
C ARG A 53 7.04 12.57 -4.32
N SER A 54 7.78 12.00 -5.27
CA SER A 54 7.25 11.67 -6.59
C SER A 54 6.20 10.56 -6.51
N ASP A 55 5.34 10.47 -7.52
CA ASP A 55 4.30 9.42 -7.54
C ASP A 55 4.92 8.03 -7.70
N GLU A 56 6.03 7.94 -8.44
CA GLU A 56 6.78 6.71 -8.67
C GLU A 56 7.39 6.19 -7.36
N TYR A 57 7.93 7.09 -6.55
CA TYR A 57 8.50 6.77 -5.23
C TYR A 57 7.41 6.22 -4.30
N LEU A 58 6.26 6.91 -4.21
CA LEU A 58 5.15 6.45 -3.37
C LEU A 58 4.57 5.11 -3.85
N ALA A 59 4.53 4.89 -5.17
CA ALA A 59 4.13 3.60 -5.72
C ALA A 59 5.15 2.48 -5.43
N GLU A 60 6.43 2.81 -5.23
CA GLU A 60 7.48 1.88 -4.80
C GLU A 60 7.28 1.45 -3.36
N GLU A 61 7.07 2.40 -2.46
CA GLU A 61 6.81 2.14 -1.04
C GLU A 61 5.59 1.23 -0.88
N LEU A 62 4.50 1.53 -1.59
CA LEU A 62 3.31 0.66 -1.64
C LEU A 62 3.62 -0.74 -2.18
N THR A 63 4.53 -0.84 -3.14
CA THR A 63 4.94 -2.12 -3.74
C THR A 63 5.72 -2.98 -2.74
N ILE A 64 6.55 -2.35 -1.92
CA ILE A 64 7.31 -2.99 -0.83
C ILE A 64 6.34 -3.46 0.25
N GLU A 65 5.50 -2.55 0.76
CA GLU A 65 4.51 -2.86 1.81
C GLU A 65 3.57 -4.00 1.40
N TYR A 66 3.11 -4.00 0.15
CA TYR A 66 2.27 -5.06 -0.40
C TYR A 66 2.97 -6.42 -0.39
N ALA A 67 4.25 -6.46 -0.73
CA ALA A 67 5.03 -7.69 -0.71
C ALA A 67 5.29 -8.19 0.71
N GLU A 68 5.47 -7.28 1.67
CA GLU A 68 5.62 -7.62 3.09
C GLU A 68 4.34 -8.20 3.67
N LYS A 69 3.17 -7.57 3.44
CA LYS A 69 1.88 -8.16 3.86
C LYS A 69 1.66 -9.57 3.31
N ILE A 70 2.03 -9.83 2.05
CA ILE A 70 1.89 -11.18 1.48
C ILE A 70 2.81 -12.16 2.20
N LYS A 71 4.05 -11.78 2.55
CA LYS A 71 4.96 -12.66 3.29
C LYS A 71 4.37 -13.04 4.65
N ASP A 72 3.75 -12.10 5.35
CA ASP A 72 3.11 -12.36 6.64
C ASP A 72 1.95 -13.34 6.51
N ILE A 73 1.08 -13.16 5.51
CA ILE A 73 -0.03 -14.09 5.21
C ILE A 73 0.49 -15.50 4.87
N VAL A 74 1.57 -15.59 4.09
CA VAL A 74 2.19 -16.87 3.70
C VAL A 74 2.90 -17.54 4.88
N ALA A 75 3.45 -16.77 5.81
CA ALA A 75 4.03 -17.30 7.05
C ALA A 75 2.95 -17.89 7.96
N GLU A 76 1.82 -17.19 8.13
CA GLU A 76 0.68 -17.62 8.94
C GLU A 76 0.07 -18.94 8.40
N THR A 77 -0.19 -19.00 7.09
CA THR A 77 -0.77 -20.20 6.44
C THR A 77 0.12 -21.44 6.50
N ARG A 78 1.44 -21.27 6.63
CA ARG A 78 2.37 -22.40 6.83
C ARG A 78 2.34 -22.96 8.24
N ALA A 79 1.91 -22.19 9.24
CA ALA A 79 1.76 -22.67 10.62
C ALA A 79 0.50 -23.56 10.78
N ASP A 80 -0.59 -23.24 10.10
CA ASP A 80 -1.87 -23.95 10.23
C ASP A 80 -1.89 -25.38 9.64
N CYS A 81 -1.01 -25.69 8.69
CA CYS A 81 -0.98 -27.02 8.06
C CYS A 81 -0.35 -28.11 8.97
N SER A 82 0.48 -27.71 9.94
CA SER A 82 1.16 -28.64 10.87
C SER A 82 0.26 -29.17 12.00
N ALA A 83 -0.91 -28.55 12.23
CA ALA A 83 -1.78 -28.90 13.35
C ALA A 83 -2.76 -30.05 13.08
N ARG A 84 -2.89 -30.56 11.84
CA ARG A 84 -3.93 -31.55 11.47
C ARG A 84 -3.51 -33.03 11.46
N HIS A 85 -2.29 -33.37 11.89
CA HIS A 85 -1.79 -34.77 11.88
C HIS A 85 -1.49 -35.36 13.27
N LYS A 86 -2.04 -34.78 14.36
CA LYS A 86 -2.01 -35.39 15.69
C LYS A 86 -3.41 -35.83 16.13
N THR A 87 -3.90 -36.90 15.53
CA THR A 87 -4.93 -37.79 16.09
C THR A 87 -4.69 -39.18 15.54
#